data_AF-A0A7S0N8E7-F1
#
_entry.id   AF-A0A7S0N8E7-F1
#
_cell.length_a   1.000
_cell.length_b   1.000
_cell.length_c   1.000
_cell.angle_alpha   90.00
_cell.angle_beta   90.00
_cell.angle_gamma   90.00
#
_symmetry.space_group_name_H-M   'P 1'
#
loop_
_entity.id
_entity.type
_entity.pdbx_description
1 polymer ?
#
loop_
_entity_poly.entity_id
_entity_poly.type
_entity_poly.pdbx_seq_one_letter_code
_entity_poly.pdbx_strand_id
1 'polypeptide(L)'
;RRDLFAARNLTVPQTWEEFVALAVAQNGTDFNGDNVTDYSLCMGFGSRYLLPYTLTAILASYTQTQGKSHGVLWDPPTMRPLVGTEAMAKALQLLRDMQSVNRNFIPKFDIMLTQAKW
;
A
#
# COMPACT_ATOMS: atom_id res chain seq x y z
N ARG A 1 -7.56 -6.00 13.40
CA ARG A 1 -8.90 -5.49 13.76
C ARG A 1 -9.99 -6.51 13.40
N ARG A 2 -9.97 -7.72 13.98
CA ARG A 2 -11.01 -8.75 13.68
C ARG A 2 -12.39 -8.35 14.22
N ASP A 3 -12.37 -7.58 15.30
CA ASP A 3 -13.51 -6.89 15.91
C ASP A 3 -14.35 -6.11 14.88
N LEU A 4 -13.71 -5.23 14.09
CA LEU A 4 -14.40 -4.45 13.06
C LEU A 4 -14.99 -5.33 11.96
N PHE A 5 -14.26 -6.37 11.55
CA PHE A 5 -14.70 -7.25 10.46
C PHE A 5 -15.96 -8.02 10.87
N ALA A 6 -16.01 -8.52 12.11
CA ALA A 6 -17.20 -9.16 12.64
C ALA A 6 -18.36 -8.18 12.79
N ALA A 7 -18.13 -7.01 13.39
CA ALA A 7 -19.18 -6.02 13.65
C ALA A 7 -19.83 -5.46 12.36
N ARG A 8 -19.06 -5.39 11.26
CA ARG A 8 -19.48 -4.81 9.98
C ARG A 8 -19.73 -5.85 8.88
N ASN A 9 -19.69 -7.14 9.23
CA ASN A 9 -19.85 -8.26 8.30
C ASN A 9 -18.92 -8.16 7.08
N LEU A 10 -17.64 -7.85 7.32
CA LEU A 10 -16.61 -7.68 6.28
C LEU A 10 -15.81 -8.97 6.10
N THR A 11 -15.42 -9.25 4.85
CA THR A 11 -14.54 -10.37 4.50
C THR A 11 -13.07 -9.96 4.54
N VAL A 12 -12.19 -10.86 5.01
CA VAL A 12 -10.74 -10.62 5.01
C VAL A 12 -10.23 -10.61 3.56
N PRO A 13 -9.59 -9.52 3.10
CA PRO A 13 -9.13 -9.42 1.72
C PRO A 13 -8.04 -10.46 1.45
N GLN A 14 -8.11 -11.09 0.27
CA GLN A 14 -7.14 -12.07 -0.23
C GLN A 14 -6.19 -11.49 -1.28
N THR A 15 -6.51 -10.30 -1.80
CA THR A 15 -5.69 -9.57 -2.77
C THR A 15 -5.36 -8.17 -2.30
N TRP A 16 -4.33 -7.55 -2.88
CA TRP A 16 -3.98 -6.16 -2.58
C TRP A 16 -5.08 -5.20 -3.03
N GLU A 17 -5.75 -5.50 -4.13
CA GLU A 17 -6.86 -4.72 -4.67
C GLU A 17 -8.06 -4.73 -3.71
N GLU A 18 -8.44 -5.91 -3.19
CA GLU A 18 -9.48 -6.01 -2.16
C GLU A 18 -9.07 -5.26 -0.89
N PHE A 19 -7.81 -5.36 -0.48
CA PHE A 19 -7.29 -4.64 0.68
C PHE A 19 -7.39 -3.12 0.48
N VAL A 20 -6.97 -2.60 -0.67
CA VAL A 20 -7.06 -1.17 -1.00
C VAL A 20 -8.51 -0.71 -1.08
N ALA A 21 -9.37 -1.47 -1.76
CA ALA A 21 -10.79 -1.15 -1.88
C ALA A 21 -11.48 -1.09 -0.50
N LEU A 22 -11.18 -2.06 0.37
CA LEU A 22 -11.68 -2.08 1.74
C LEU A 22 -11.15 -0.90 2.56
N ALA A 23 -9.85 -0.59 2.44
CA ALA A 23 -9.25 0.56 3.11
C ALA A 23 -9.95 1.86 2.70
N VAL A 24 -10.11 2.11 1.40
CA VAL A 24 -10.85 3.27 0.88
C VAL A 24 -12.26 3.34 1.46
N ALA A 25 -12.99 2.23 1.46
CA ALA A 25 -14.38 2.19 1.93
C ALA A 25 -14.54 2.40 3.44
N GLN A 26 -13.53 2.02 4.24
CA GLN A 26 -13.58 2.12 5.71
C GLN A 26 -12.91 3.40 6.24
N ASN A 27 -12.19 4.13 5.40
CA ASN A 27 -11.47 5.33 5.82
C ASN A 27 -12.43 6.45 6.24
N GLY A 28 -12.12 7.12 7.36
CA GLY A 28 -12.97 8.18 7.89
C GLY A 28 -14.23 7.68 8.60
N THR A 29 -14.28 6.40 8.97
CA THR A 29 -15.35 5.86 9.82
C THR A 29 -14.84 5.69 11.24
N ASP A 30 -15.74 5.75 12.23
CA ASP A 30 -15.39 5.57 13.64
C ASP A 30 -15.15 4.08 13.93
N PHE A 31 -13.93 3.73 14.31
CA PHE A 31 -13.57 2.35 14.62
C PHE A 31 -13.61 2.00 16.11
N ASN A 32 -13.75 2.96 17.02
CA ASN A 32 -13.65 2.73 18.46
C ASN A 32 -14.91 3.16 19.25
N GLY A 33 -15.89 3.77 18.59
CA GLY A 33 -17.16 4.22 19.18
C GLY A 33 -17.07 5.56 19.90
N ASP A 34 -16.02 6.35 19.69
CA ASP A 34 -15.84 7.66 20.32
C ASP A 34 -16.46 8.82 19.54
N ASN A 35 -17.16 8.52 18.44
CA ASN A 35 -17.78 9.49 17.53
C ASN A 35 -16.76 10.40 16.81
N VAL A 36 -15.49 9.98 16.74
CA VAL A 36 -14.41 10.57 15.94
C VAL A 36 -14.08 9.64 14.77
N THR A 37 -13.73 10.21 13.62
CA THR A 37 -13.40 9.43 12.43
C THR A 37 -11.95 8.91 12.47
N ASP A 38 -11.74 7.67 12.04
CA ASP A 38 -10.43 7.02 12.04
C ASP A 38 -9.85 6.79 10.64
N TYR A 39 -8.53 6.62 10.58
CA TYR A 39 -7.82 6.25 9.36
C TYR A 39 -7.76 4.73 9.20
N SER A 40 -8.16 4.24 8.03
CA SER A 40 -8.09 2.81 7.69
C SER A 40 -6.66 2.30 7.52
N LEU A 41 -5.71 3.17 7.14
CA LEU A 41 -4.30 2.82 6.92
C LEU A 41 -3.36 3.71 7.72
N CYS A 42 -2.68 3.13 8.71
CA CYS A 42 -1.57 3.78 9.41
C CYS A 42 -0.22 3.48 8.72
N MET A 43 -0.09 3.83 7.44
CA MET A 43 1.15 3.65 6.69
C MET A 43 1.87 5.00 6.52
N GLY A 44 3.14 5.03 6.92
CA GLY A 44 4.00 6.23 6.84
C GLY A 44 4.47 6.51 5.43
N PHE A 45 3.57 6.89 4.51
CA PHE A 45 3.92 7.11 3.10
C PHE A 45 4.86 8.30 2.84
N GLY A 46 4.99 9.22 3.79
CA GLY A 46 6.01 10.29 3.76
C GLY A 46 7.38 9.86 4.30
N SER A 47 7.50 8.66 4.86
CA SER A 47 8.76 8.15 5.40
C SER A 47 9.62 7.56 4.28
N ARG A 48 10.86 8.07 4.20
CA ARG A 48 11.89 7.55 3.29
C ARG A 48 12.27 6.09 3.58
N TYR A 49 11.93 5.58 4.76
CA TYR A 49 12.23 4.21 5.19
C TYR A 49 11.06 3.24 5.00
N LEU A 50 9.84 3.70 5.27
CA LEU A 50 8.66 2.81 5.20
C LEU A 50 8.14 2.66 3.77
N LEU A 51 8.25 3.71 2.94
CA LEU A 51 7.75 3.65 1.55
C LEU A 51 8.46 2.57 0.71
N PRO A 52 9.80 2.45 0.71
CA PRO A 52 10.49 1.38 -0.02
C PRO A 52 10.19 -0.01 0.55
N TYR A 53 9.96 -0.12 1.86
CA TYR A 53 9.59 -1.38 2.50
C TYR A 53 8.22 -1.86 2.03
N THR A 54 7.21 -0.99 2.06
CA THR A 54 5.87 -1.30 1.57
C THR A 54 5.88 -1.66 0.09
N LEU A 55 6.61 -0.90 -0.74
CA LEU A 55 6.75 -1.20 -2.17
C LEU A 55 7.34 -2.60 -2.40
N THR A 56 8.42 -2.92 -1.67
CA THR A 56 9.11 -4.20 -1.80
C THR A 56 8.23 -5.36 -1.32
N ALA A 57 7.45 -5.16 -0.24
CA ALA A 57 6.50 -6.16 0.26
C ALA A 57 5.38 -6.46 -0.76
N ILE A 58 4.82 -5.41 -1.38
CA ILE A 58 3.82 -5.58 -2.45
C ILE A 58 4.47 -6.30 -3.63
N LEU A 59 5.61 -5.82 -4.12
CA LEU A 59 6.30 -6.42 -5.27
C LEU A 59 6.64 -7.91 -5.05
N ALA A 60 7.14 -8.26 -3.87
CA ALA A 60 7.49 -9.63 -3.52
C ALA A 60 6.30 -10.60 -3.66
N SER A 61 5.08 -10.15 -3.38
CA SER A 61 3.88 -10.99 -3.57
C SER A 61 3.60 -11.33 -5.04
N TYR A 62 4.11 -10.53 -5.98
CA TYR A 62 3.98 -10.76 -7.42
C TYR A 62 5.18 -11.50 -8.01
N THR A 63 6.40 -11.23 -7.54
CA THR A 63 7.63 -11.77 -8.14
C THR A 63 8.16 -13.01 -7.42
N GLN A 64 7.97 -13.12 -6.09
CA GLN A 64 8.55 -14.17 -5.25
C GLN A 64 7.58 -15.32 -4.94
N THR A 65 6.86 -15.81 -5.94
CA THR A 65 5.79 -16.81 -5.77
C THR A 65 6.28 -18.24 -5.46
N GLN A 66 7.54 -18.56 -5.75
CA GLN A 66 8.13 -19.89 -5.55
C GLN A 66 9.19 -19.91 -4.44
N GLY A 67 9.12 -18.98 -3.49
CA GLY A 67 10.07 -18.88 -2.39
C GLY A 67 11.42 -18.29 -2.80
N LYS A 68 12.51 -18.76 -2.20
CA LYS A 68 13.84 -18.12 -2.31
C LYS A 68 14.53 -18.29 -3.68
N SER A 69 14.01 -19.15 -4.55
CA SER A 69 14.51 -19.31 -5.92
C SER A 69 14.12 -18.14 -6.82
N HIS A 70 13.09 -17.37 -6.45
CA HIS A 70 12.72 -16.13 -7.10
C HIS A 70 13.26 -14.95 -6.29
N GLY A 71 13.71 -13.90 -6.99
CA GLY A 71 14.08 -12.64 -6.36
C GLY A 71 12.97 -11.60 -6.47
N VAL A 72 13.14 -10.49 -5.76
CA VAL A 72 12.15 -9.40 -5.72
C VAL A 72 12.54 -8.27 -6.68
N LEU A 73 13.78 -7.81 -6.59
CA LEU A 73 14.34 -6.72 -7.42
C LEU A 73 15.18 -7.23 -8.59
N TRP A 74 15.66 -8.47 -8.50
CA TRP A 74 16.57 -9.09 -9.45
C TRP A 74 16.14 -10.53 -9.71
N ASP A 75 16.25 -10.98 -10.95
CA ASP A 75 16.12 -12.40 -11.29
C ASP A 75 17.41 -13.14 -10.88
N PRO A 76 17.39 -14.11 -9.95
CA PRO A 76 18.62 -14.73 -9.45
C PRO A 76 19.47 -15.45 -10.51
N PRO A 77 18.90 -16.20 -11.48
CA PRO A 77 19.67 -16.85 -12.52
C PRO A 77 20.39 -15.90 -13.47
N THR A 78 19.72 -14.81 -13.89
CA THR A 78 20.24 -13.92 -14.94
C THR A 78 20.78 -12.58 -14.42
N MET A 79 20.55 -12.28 -13.15
CA MET A 79 20.81 -10.97 -12.53
C MET A 79 20.15 -9.80 -13.29
N ARG A 80 19.08 -10.06 -14.04
CA ARG A 80 18.31 -9.02 -14.72
C ARG A 80 17.45 -8.26 -13.71
N PRO A 81 17.36 -6.92 -13.82
CA PRO A 81 16.53 -6.14 -12.92
C PRO A 81 15.04 -6.41 -13.19
N LEU A 82 14.26 -6.57 -12.13
CA LEU A 82 12.80 -6.78 -12.19
C LEU A 82 12.01 -5.46 -12.08
N VAL A 83 12.69 -4.32 -12.01
CA VAL A 83 12.05 -3.00 -11.86
C VAL A 83 11.32 -2.52 -13.13
N GLY A 84 11.64 -3.08 -14.30
CA GLY A 84 11.00 -2.75 -15.58
C GLY A 84 9.85 -3.68 -15.97
N THR A 85 9.22 -4.35 -15.00
CA THR A 85 8.19 -5.37 -15.23
C THR A 85 6.78 -4.86 -14.94
N GLU A 86 5.77 -5.56 -15.45
CA GLU A 86 4.36 -5.31 -15.10
C GLU A 86 4.10 -5.44 -13.59
N ALA A 87 4.81 -6.34 -12.91
CA ALA A 87 4.73 -6.51 -11.47
C ALA A 87 5.17 -5.23 -10.73
N MET A 88 6.26 -4.59 -11.15
CA MET A 88 6.68 -3.30 -10.59
C MET A 88 5.66 -2.19 -10.88
N ALA A 89 5.15 -2.12 -12.11
CA ALA A 89 4.12 -1.15 -12.48
C ALA A 89 2.86 -1.30 -11.60
N LYS A 90 2.44 -2.55 -11.37
CA LYS A 90 1.30 -2.87 -10.51
C LYS A 90 1.55 -2.52 -9.05
N ALA A 91 2.73 -2.84 -8.52
CA ALA A 91 3.10 -2.52 -7.14
C ALA A 91 3.14 -0.99 -6.91
N LEU A 92 3.67 -0.22 -7.86
CA LEU A 92 3.65 1.24 -7.81
C LEU A 92 2.23 1.81 -7.88
N GLN A 93 1.35 1.22 -8.71
CA GLN A 93 -0.05 1.63 -8.77
C GLN A 93 -0.75 1.42 -7.42
N LEU A 94 -0.64 0.23 -6.84
CA LEU A 94 -1.21 -0.08 -5.52
C LEU A 94 -0.68 0.85 -4.43
N LEU A 95 0.61 1.15 -4.46
CA LEU A 95 1.22 2.09 -3.52
C LEU A 95 0.63 3.50 -3.64
N ARG A 96 0.40 3.98 -4.88
CA ARG A 96 -0.28 5.27 -5.12
C ARG A 96 -1.72 5.26 -4.62
N ASP A 97 -2.44 4.15 -4.84
CA ASP A 97 -3.82 4.01 -4.40
C ASP A 97 -3.90 4.02 -2.87
N MET A 98 -3.02 3.30 -2.18
CA MET A 98 -2.92 3.35 -0.72
C MET A 98 -2.56 4.75 -0.20
N GLN A 99 -1.68 5.49 -0.90
CA GLN A 99 -1.37 6.88 -0.55
C GLN A 99 -2.59 7.81 -0.69
N SER A 100 -3.51 7.51 -1.61
CA SER A 100 -4.72 8.32 -1.81
C SER A 100 -5.67 8.25 -0.61
N VAL A 101 -5.71 7.09 0.08
CA VAL A 101 -6.50 6.88 1.30
C VAL A 101 -6.15 7.92 2.38
N ASN A 102 -4.86 8.21 2.54
CA ASN A 102 -4.39 9.12 3.59
C ASN A 102 -4.34 10.59 3.11
N ARG A 103 -4.24 10.85 1.80
CA ARG A 103 -4.16 12.21 1.24
C ARG A 103 -5.48 12.99 1.31
N ASN A 104 -6.63 12.31 1.33
CA ASN A 104 -7.92 12.98 1.31
C ASN A 104 -8.35 13.60 2.65
N PHE A 105 -7.58 13.37 3.73
CA PHE A 105 -7.86 13.90 5.07
C PHE A 105 -6.71 14.72 5.69
N ILE A 106 -5.58 14.83 5.00
CA ILE A 106 -4.58 15.87 5.31
C ILE A 106 -5.08 17.15 4.65
N PRO A 107 -5.49 18.19 5.40
CA PRO A 107 -5.85 19.47 4.80
C PRO A 107 -4.63 19.96 4.02
N LYS A 108 -4.76 20.06 2.69
CA LYS A 108 -3.76 20.48 1.70
C LYS A 108 -2.45 21.00 2.32
N PHE A 109 -1.59 20.10 2.78
CA PHE A 109 -0.19 20.41 2.91
C PHE A 109 0.43 20.07 1.55
N ASP A 110 0.32 21.07 0.68
CA ASP A 110 1.01 21.17 -0.60
C ASP A 110 2.53 21.22 -0.32
N ILE A 111 3.09 20.11 0.12
CA ILE A 111 4.53 19.98 0.36
C ILE A 111 5.14 19.54 -0.96
N MET A 112 5.37 20.55 -1.80
CA MET A 112 6.53 20.69 -2.68
C MET A 112 7.02 19.41 -3.40
N LEU A 113 6.19 18.84 -4.27
CA LEU A 113 6.72 18.10 -5.44
C LEU A 113 7.10 19.02 -6.60
N THR A 114 7.07 20.34 -6.40
CA THR A 114 7.42 21.37 -7.39
C THR A 114 8.88 21.86 -7.33
N GLN A 115 9.77 21.26 -6.54
CA GLN A 115 11.18 21.67 -6.47
C GLN A 115 12.22 20.64 -6.94
N ALA A 116 11.80 19.47 -7.44
CA ALA A 116 12.71 18.60 -8.19
C ALA A 116 12.70 19.03 -9.67
N LYS A 117 13.45 20.10 -9.98
CA LYS A 117 13.96 20.32 -11.34
C LYS A 117 15.05 19.27 -11.58
N TRP A 118 14.85 18.42 -12.57
CA TRP A 118 15.94 17.74 -13.26
C TRP A 118 16.41 18.64 -14.40
#